data_AF-F6S8B6-F1
#
_entry.id   AF-F6S8B6-F1
#
_cell.length_a   1.000
_cell.length_b   1.000
_cell.length_c   1.000
_cell.angle_alpha   90.00
_cell.angle_beta   90.00
_cell.angle_gamma   90.00
#
_symmetry.space_group_name_H-M   'P 1'
#
loop_
_entity.id
_entity.type
_entity.pdbx_description
1 polymer ?
#
loop_
_entity_poly.entity_id
_entity_poly.type
_entity_poly.pdbx_seq_one_letter_code
_entity_poly.pdbx_strand_id
1 'polypeptide(L)'
;MRLSLSVLLVTLALCYYDAGGVICPAAVTDTTAFLTFNKPLYKLQAGRFDAPPEAVKAKLETKKCADKISIGNRWLILKALVTSSFLTHGCFCSDI
;
A
#
# COMPACT_ATOMS: atom_id res chain seq x y z
N MET A 1 -37.78 1.53 -16.54
CA MET A 1 -36.53 0.79 -16.81
C MET A 1 -35.54 1.07 -15.69
N ARG A 2 -35.49 0.22 -14.66
CA ARG A 2 -34.58 0.32 -13.51
C ARG A 2 -33.58 -0.85 -13.40
N LEU A 3 -33.71 -1.85 -14.27
CA LEU A 3 -32.83 -3.02 -14.26
C LEU A 3 -31.39 -2.72 -14.68
N SER A 4 -31.15 -1.69 -15.50
CA SER A 4 -29.81 -1.38 -15.99
C SER A 4 -28.86 -0.99 -14.85
N LEU A 5 -29.33 -0.25 -13.85
CA LEU A 5 -28.50 0.20 -12.73
C LEU A 5 -28.12 -0.95 -11.79
N SER A 6 -29.09 -1.83 -11.47
CA SER A 6 -28.85 -3.00 -10.62
C SER A 6 -27.91 -3.99 -11.28
N VAL A 7 -28.06 -4.22 -12.59
CA VAL A 7 -27.16 -5.08 -13.37
C VAL A 7 -25.76 -4.47 -13.40
N LEU A 8 -25.62 -3.16 -13.62
CA LEU A 8 -24.33 -2.47 -13.57
C LEU A 8 -23.62 -2.59 -12.21
N LEU A 9 -24.35 -2.42 -11.11
CA LEU A 9 -23.79 -2.53 -9.76
C LEU A 9 -23.36 -3.96 -9.42
N VAL A 10 -24.13 -4.96 -9.86
CA VAL A 10 -23.79 -6.38 -9.69
C VAL A 10 -22.57 -6.74 -10.54
N THR A 11 -22.49 -6.26 -11.80
CA THR A 11 -21.32 -6.46 -12.65
C THR A 11 -20.09 -5.76 -12.08
N LEU A 12 -20.21 -4.54 -11.55
CA LEU A 12 -19.11 -3.86 -10.85
C LEU A 12 -18.65 -4.64 -9.62
N ALA A 13 -19.57 -5.15 -8.79
CA ALA A 13 -19.23 -5.96 -7.63
C ALA A 13 -18.55 -7.29 -8.02
N LEU A 14 -18.99 -7.93 -9.11
CA LEU A 14 -18.41 -9.18 -9.61
C LEU A 14 -17.07 -8.96 -10.35
N CYS A 15 -16.93 -7.89 -11.14
CA CYS A 15 -15.68 -7.52 -11.79
C CYS A 15 -14.62 -7.01 -10.79
N TYR A 16 -15.05 -6.44 -9.66
CA TYR A 16 -14.15 -6.05 -8.58
C TYR A 16 -13.83 -7.21 -7.62
N TYR A 17 -14.59 -8.30 -7.67
CA TYR A 17 -14.27 -9.53 -6.94
C TYR A 17 -13.07 -10.27 -7.57
N ASP A 18 -12.85 -10.08 -8.87
CA ASP A 18 -11.65 -10.53 -9.59
C ASP A 18 -10.52 -9.49 -9.58
N ALA A 19 -10.65 -8.43 -8.76
CA ALA A 19 -9.50 -7.64 -8.35
C ALA A 19 -8.69 -8.44 -7.31
N GLY A 20 -8.20 -9.61 -7.73
CA GLY A 20 -7.03 -10.28 -7.17
C GLY A 20 -5.78 -9.45 -7.45
N GLY A 21 -5.86 -8.15 -7.16
CA GLY A 21 -4.78 -7.20 -7.27
C GLY A 21 -3.73 -7.60 -6.26
N VAL A 22 -2.79 -8.41 -6.71
CA VAL A 22 -1.60 -8.76 -5.96
C VAL A 22 -0.95 -7.47 -5.53
N ILE A 23 -0.74 -7.32 -4.23
CA ILE A 23 -0.11 -6.12 -3.69
C ILE A 23 1.30 -6.07 -4.27
N CYS A 24 1.63 -4.99 -4.97
CA CYS A 24 2.95 -4.80 -5.56
C CYS A 24 4.03 -4.98 -4.46
N PRO A 25 5.03 -5.85 -4.64
CA PRO A 25 6.10 -6.04 -3.66
C PRO A 25 6.81 -4.74 -3.29
N ALA A 26 6.94 -3.81 -4.24
CA ALA A 26 7.49 -2.48 -4.01
C ALA A 26 6.62 -1.65 -3.05
N ALA A 27 5.30 -1.79 -3.11
CA ALA A 27 4.39 -1.12 -2.18
C ALA A 27 4.44 -1.74 -0.77
N VAL A 28 4.55 -3.07 -0.67
CA VAL A 28 4.72 -3.74 0.64
C VAL A 28 6.03 -3.33 1.30
N THR A 29 7.13 -3.31 0.54
CA THR A 29 8.46 -2.95 1.04
C THR A 29 8.54 -1.46 1.42
N ASP A 30 7.95 -0.56 0.64
CA ASP A 30 7.86 0.86 0.99
C ASP A 30 7.00 1.10 2.24
N THR A 31 5.85 0.42 2.37
CA THR A 31 4.97 0.56 3.54
C THR A 31 5.64 -0.02 4.81
N THR A 32 6.31 -1.16 4.68
CA THR A 32 7.07 -1.79 5.76
C THR A 32 8.14 -0.85 6.30
N ALA A 33 8.87 -0.23 5.38
CA ALA A 33 9.93 0.68 5.74
C ALA A 33 9.40 2.06 6.19
N PHE A 34 8.25 2.52 5.71
CA PHE A 34 7.56 3.68 6.28
C PHE A 34 7.28 3.52 7.78
N LEU A 35 6.86 2.32 8.19
CA LEU A 35 6.53 1.99 9.58
C LEU A 35 7.76 1.70 10.46
N THR A 36 8.83 1.13 9.89
CA THR A 36 10.02 0.70 10.65
C THR A 36 11.20 1.67 10.59
N PHE A 37 11.46 2.31 9.44
CA PHE A 37 12.63 3.16 9.27
C PHE A 37 12.45 4.50 9.96
N ASN A 38 13.55 5.13 10.35
CA ASN A 38 13.55 6.52 10.76
C ASN A 38 13.36 7.46 9.56
N LYS A 39 13.06 8.72 9.83
CA LYS A 39 12.76 9.72 8.79
C LYS A 39 13.85 9.90 7.71
N PRO A 40 15.16 10.00 8.03
CA PRO A 40 16.19 10.15 7.00
C PRO A 40 16.34 8.88 6.15
N LEU A 41 16.25 7.69 6.75
CA LEU A 41 16.35 6.43 6.01
C LEU A 41 15.14 6.22 5.11
N TYR A 42 13.93 6.59 5.56
CA TYR A 42 12.74 6.55 4.73
C TYR A 42 12.81 7.55 3.56
N LYS A 43 13.39 8.74 3.77
CA LYS A 43 13.59 9.72 2.68
C LYS A 43 14.47 9.14 1.56
N LEU A 44 15.53 8.40 1.91
CA LEU A 44 16.39 7.72 0.94
C LEU A 44 15.60 6.69 0.12
N GLN A 45 14.73 5.92 0.79
CA GLN A 45 13.92 4.91 0.13
C GLN A 45 12.82 5.53 -0.76
N ALA A 46 12.15 6.58 -0.29
CA ALA A 46 11.17 7.31 -1.09
C ALA A 46 11.78 7.93 -2.36
N GLY A 47 13.07 8.28 -2.31
CA GLY A 47 13.83 8.75 -3.47
C GLY A 47 14.08 7.70 -4.55
N ARG A 48 13.80 6.42 -4.31
CA ARG A 48 13.92 5.36 -5.32
C ARG A 48 12.81 5.39 -6.38
N PHE A 49 11.71 6.11 -6.12
CA PHE A 49 10.51 6.06 -6.95
C PHE A 49 10.40 7.21 -7.97
N ASP A 50 11.49 7.96 -8.25
CA ASP A 50 11.50 9.17 -9.10
C ASP A 50 10.29 10.10 -8.86
N ALA A 51 9.83 10.13 -7.60
CA ALA A 51 8.60 10.79 -7.24
C ALA A 51 8.82 12.31 -7.17
N PRO A 52 7.82 13.12 -7.54
CA PRO A 52 7.94 14.57 -7.44
C PRO A 52 8.25 14.98 -5.99
N PRO A 53 9.08 16.01 -5.78
CA PRO A 53 9.54 16.42 -4.45
C PRO A 53 8.37 16.80 -3.52
N GLU A 54 7.26 17.26 -4.10
CA GLU A 54 6.00 17.55 -3.41
C GLU A 54 5.36 16.30 -2.79
N ALA A 55 5.32 15.18 -3.53
CA ALA A 55 4.78 13.92 -3.04
C ALA A 55 5.66 13.33 -1.94
N VAL A 56 6.99 13.39 -2.09
CA VAL A 56 7.94 12.93 -1.06
C VAL A 56 7.79 13.76 0.21
N LYS A 57 7.63 15.08 0.10
CA LYS A 57 7.39 15.97 1.25
C LYS A 57 6.07 15.63 1.95
N ALA A 58 4.98 15.45 1.21
CA ALA A 58 3.69 15.06 1.78
C ALA A 58 3.79 13.72 2.54
N LYS A 59 4.47 12.73 1.96
CA LYS A 59 4.69 11.42 2.60
C LYS A 59 5.53 11.55 3.89
N LEU A 60 6.55 12.39 3.88
CA LEU A 60 7.38 12.68 5.06
C LEU A 60 6.63 13.45 6.17
N GLU A 61 5.61 14.23 5.82
CA GLU A 61 4.70 14.85 6.79
C GLU A 61 3.80 13.80 7.43
N THR A 62 3.18 12.92 6.64
CA THR A 62 2.38 11.79 7.16
C THR A 62 3.21 10.87 8.04
N LYS A 63 4.51 10.70 7.72
CA LYS A 63 5.44 9.94 8.57
C LYS A 63 5.55 10.51 9.98
N LYS A 64 5.46 11.84 10.18
CA LYS A 64 5.49 12.42 11.54
C LYS A 64 4.33 11.92 12.41
N CYS A 65 3.17 11.66 11.80
CA CYS A 65 2.02 11.09 12.50
C CYS A 65 2.23 9.60 12.77
N ALA A 66 2.70 8.85 11.78
CA ALA A 66 3.04 7.43 11.94
C ALA A 66 4.14 7.23 13.01
N ASP A 67 5.07 8.18 13.12
CA ASP A 67 6.15 8.16 14.10
C ASP A 67 5.68 8.40 15.54
N LYS A 68 4.44 8.83 15.76
CA LYS A 68 3.81 8.91 17.10
C LYS A 68 3.15 7.60 17.52
N ILE A 69 2.94 6.66 16.61
CA ILE A 69 2.36 5.36 16.92
C ILE A 69 3.39 4.57 17.73
N SER A 70 2.94 3.92 18.82
CA SER A 70 3.80 3.07 19.64
C SER A 70 4.40 1.93 18.80
N ILE A 71 5.61 1.51 19.13
CA ILE A 71 6.34 0.47 18.39
C ILE A 71 5.54 -0.85 18.34
N GLY A 72 4.89 -1.22 19.45
CA GLY A 72 4.03 -2.40 19.50
C GLY A 72 2.87 -2.34 18.51
N ASN A 73 2.21 -1.19 18.39
CA ASN A 73 1.10 -1.01 17.45
C ASN A 73 1.58 -1.00 16.00
N ARG A 74 2.76 -0.43 15.70
CA ARG A 74 3.35 -0.55 14.35
C ARG A 74 3.63 -1.99 13.99
N TRP A 75 4.10 -2.80 14.94
CA TRP A 75 4.36 -4.21 14.72
C TRP A 75 3.09 -5.01 14.41
N LEU A 76 1.98 -4.69 15.09
CA LEU A 76 0.67 -5.26 14.78
C LEU A 76 0.20 -4.90 13.37
N ILE A 77 0.36 -3.63 12.97
CA ILE A 77 0.02 -3.16 11.61
C ILE A 77 0.88 -3.88 10.56
N LEU A 78 2.19 -4.01 10.80
CA LEU A 78 3.11 -4.76 9.95
C LEU A 78 2.70 -6.22 9.80
N LYS A 79 2.37 -6.88 10.92
CA LYS A 79 1.91 -8.28 10.90
C LYS A 79 0.63 -8.42 10.07
N ALA A 80 -0.32 -7.50 10.22
CA ALA A 80 -1.54 -7.50 9.42
C ALA A 80 -1.26 -7.31 7.92
N LEU A 81 -0.36 -6.38 7.57
CA LEU A 81 0.05 -6.11 6.19
C LEU A 81 0.72 -7.33 5.53
N VAL A 82 1.61 -8.00 6.25
CA VAL A 82 2.28 -9.22 5.77
C VAL A 82 1.28 -10.36 5.63
N THR A 83 0.39 -10.54 6.60
CA THR A 83 -0.63 -11.61 6.57
C THR A 83 -1.56 -11.46 5.36
N SER A 84 -1.94 -10.23 4.98
CA SER A 84 -2.75 -10.03 3.77
C SER A 84 -1.98 -10.26 2.47
N SER A 85 -0.65 -10.04 2.48
CA SER A 85 0.21 -10.21 1.29
C SER A 85 0.52 -11.68 0.98
N PHE A 86 0.59 -12.54 2.01
CA PHE A 86 0.77 -14.00 1.84
C PHE A 86 -0.43 -14.68 1.18
N LEU A 87 -1.64 -14.13 1.34
CA LEU A 87 -2.84 -14.62 0.66
C LEU A 87 -2.83 -14.33 -0.84
N THR A 88 -1.94 -13.46 -1.33
CA THR A 88 -1.86 -13.01 -2.73
C THR A 88 -0.57 -13.43 -3.44
N HIS A 89 0.17 -14.43 -2.94
CA HIS A 89 1.41 -14.91 -3.58
C HIS A 89 1.14 -15.55 -4.95
N GLY A 90 0.99 -14.73 -5.99
CA GLY A 90 0.85 -15.15 -7.38
C GLY A 90 1.32 -14.06 -8.34
N CYS A 91 2.62 -14.09 -8.68
CA CYS A 91 3.30 -13.38 -9.77
C CYS A 91 3.74 -11.90 -9.59
N PHE A 92 5.08 -11.77 -9.66
CA PHE A 92 5.91 -10.72 -10.28
C PHE A 92 5.22 -9.48 -10.88
N CYS A 93 5.49 -8.31 -10.28
CA CYS A 93 5.74 -7.09 -11.05
C CYS A 93 7.27 -6.99 -11.27
N SER A 94 7.76 -7.56 -12.36
CA SER A 94 9.02 -7.11 -12.97
C SER A 94 8.68 -6.10 -14.05
N ASP A 95 9.26 -4.91 -13.89
CA ASP A 95 9.78 -4.02 -14.94
C ASP A 95 8.98 -3.89 -16.26
N ILE A 96 8.18 -2.83 -16.38
CA ILE A 96 8.16 -1.94 -17.57
C ILE A 96 7.60 -0.57 -17.21
#